data_AF-A0A519SXC1-F1
#
_entry.id   AF-A0A519SXC1-F1
#
_cell.length_a   1.000
_cell.length_b   1.000
_cell.length_c   1.000
_cell.angle_alpha   90.00
_cell.angle_beta   90.00
_cell.angle_gamma   90.00
#
_symmetry.space_group_name_H-M   'P 1'
#
loop_
_entity.id
_entity.type
_entity.pdbx_description
1 polymer ?
#
loop_
_entity_poly.entity_id
_entity_poly.type
_entity_poly.pdbx_seq_one_letter_code
_entity_poly.pdbx_strand_id
1 'polypeptide(L)' 'MTTTDFAFFERLQTAVDAAGVGTWDYDLVANTLAWSPRCKELFGVPADQNVTYADFVELVHPDDRAAT' A
#
# COMPACT_ATOMS: atom_id res chain seq x y z
N MET A 1 -21.04 4.98 -11.75
CA MET A 1 -20.35 3.77 -11.25
C MET A 1 -21.37 2.64 -11.32
N THR A 2 -21.21 1.71 -12.26
CA THR A 2 -22.20 0.66 -12.52
C THR A 2 -21.83 -0.62 -11.78
N THR A 3 -22.81 -1.50 -11.50
CA THR A 3 -22.66 -2.74 -10.72
C THR A 3 -21.53 -3.67 -11.22
N THR A 4 -21.15 -3.57 -12.48
CA THR A 4 -20.06 -4.35 -13.09
C THR A 4 -18.68 -3.95 -12.59
N ASP A 5 -18.45 -2.65 -12.35
CA ASP A 5 -17.14 -2.14 -11.89
C ASP A 5 -16.80 -2.63 -10.47
N PHE A 6 -17.83 -2.78 -9.63
CA PHE A 6 -17.69 -3.24 -8.25
C PHE A 6 -17.29 -4.71 -8.15
N ALA A 7 -17.93 -5.58 -8.94
CA ALA A 7 -17.62 -7.00 -8.97
C ALA A 7 -16.20 -7.30 -9.48
N PHE A 8 -15.71 -6.48 -10.43
CA PHE A 8 -14.34 -6.58 -10.90
C PHE A 8 -13.32 -6.15 -9.84
N PHE A 9 -13.59 -5.05 -9.13
CA PHE A 9 -12.75 -4.56 -8.05
C PHE A 9 -12.62 -5.57 -6.90
N GLU A 10 -13.72 -6.19 -6.45
CA GLU A 10 -13.67 -7.20 -5.40
C GLU A 10 -12.86 -8.43 -5.81
N ARG A 11 -12.99 -8.86 -7.07
CA ARG A 11 -12.23 -10.01 -7.57
C ARG A 11 -10.73 -9.72 -7.67
N LEU A 12 -10.37 -8.49 -8.02
CA LEU A 12 -8.97 -8.04 -7.99
C LEU A 12 -8.42 -8.01 -6.57
N GLN A 13 -9.14 -7.42 -5.62
CA GLN A 13 -8.73 -7.39 -4.20
C GLN A 13 -8.52 -8.82 -3.67
N THR A 14 -9.46 -9.72 -3.92
CA THR A 14 -9.35 -11.12 -3.51
C THR A 14 -8.10 -11.81 -4.08
N ALA A 15 -7.77 -11.55 -5.35
CA ALA A 15 -6.59 -12.14 -5.98
C ALA A 15 -5.27 -11.59 -5.41
N VAL A 16 -5.22 -10.28 -5.13
CA VAL A 16 -4.07 -9.61 -4.50
C VAL A 16 -3.84 -10.15 -3.09
N ASP A 17 -4.90 -10.27 -2.30
CA ASP A 17 -4.85 -10.83 -0.94
C ASP A 17 -4.39 -12.29 -0.95
N ALA A 18 -4.95 -13.12 -1.85
CA ALA A 18 -4.57 -14.52 -1.99
C ALA A 18 -3.12 -14.70 -2.47
N ALA A 19 -2.60 -13.77 -3.27
CA ALA A 19 -1.20 -13.76 -3.69
C ALA A 19 -0.25 -13.24 -2.59
N GLY A 20 -0.77 -12.74 -1.47
CA GLY A 20 0.01 -12.19 -0.37
C GLY A 20 0.70 -10.86 -0.72
N VAL A 21 0.19 -10.16 -1.75
CA VAL A 21 0.76 -8.92 -2.29
C VAL A 21 0.29 -7.73 -1.46
N GLY A 22 1.23 -6.92 -0.97
CA GLY A 22 0.93 -5.63 -0.37
C GLY A 22 0.78 -4.54 -1.43
N THR A 23 -0.30 -3.78 -1.38
CA THR A 23 -0.53 -2.61 -2.24
C THR A 23 -0.41 -1.31 -1.45
N TRP A 24 -0.05 -0.25 -2.16
CA TRP A 24 -0.02 1.12 -1.68
C TRP A 24 -0.49 2.07 -2.78
N ASP A 25 -1.12 3.18 -2.38
CA ASP A 25 -1.55 4.26 -3.28
C ASP A 25 -0.98 5.58 -2.73
N TYR A 26 -0.32 6.35 -3.58
CA TYR A 26 0.26 7.62 -3.20
C TYR A 26 -0.35 8.76 -4.04
N ASP A 27 -1.13 9.59 -3.38
CA ASP A 27 -1.65 10.83 -3.95
C ASP A 27 -0.60 11.94 -3.78
N LEU A 28 0.03 12.33 -4.89
CA LEU A 28 1.05 13.39 -4.93
C LEU A 28 0.47 14.79 -4.69
N VAL A 29 -0.82 15.01 -4.99
CA VAL A 29 -1.48 16.31 -4.82
C VAL A 29 -1.90 16.50 -3.37
N ALA A 30 -2.52 15.47 -2.79
CA ALA A 30 -2.92 15.47 -1.38
C ALA A 30 -1.77 15.13 -0.42
N ASN A 31 -0.65 14.61 -0.93
CA ASN A 31 0.48 14.08 -0.16
C ASN A 31 0.04 13.00 0.84
N THR A 32 -0.83 12.08 0.40
CA THR A 32 -1.37 11.00 1.24
C THR A 32 -0.95 9.64 0.70
N LEU A 33 -0.42 8.81 1.59
CA LEU A 33 -0.01 7.45 1.29
C LEU A 33 -0.94 6.47 2.01
N ALA A 34 -1.67 5.67 1.23
CA ALA A 34 -2.58 4.66 1.73
C ALA A 34 -1.96 3.28 1.55
N TRP A 35 -1.76 2.54 2.65
CA TRP A 35 -1.26 1.17 2.61
C TRP A 35 -2.37 0.19 2.90
N SER A 36 -2.42 -0.89 2.11
CA SER A 36 -3.20 -2.07 2.46
C SER A 36 -2.72 -2.68 3.79
N PRO A 37 -3.60 -3.39 4.54
CA PRO A 37 -3.19 -4.12 5.74
C PRO A 37 -2.00 -5.05 5.48
N ARG A 38 -2.00 -5.73 4.33
CA ARG A 38 -0.91 -6.63 3.93
C ARG A 38 0.42 -5.89 3.74
N CYS A 39 0.40 -4.71 3.13
CA CYS A 39 1.61 -3.90 2.98
C CYS A 39 2.19 -3.53 4.36
N LYS A 40 1.35 -3.13 5.32
CA LYS A 40 1.78 -2.84 6.70
C LYS A 40 2.40 -4.06 7.36
N GLU A 41 1.80 -5.25 7.21
CA GLU A 41 2.38 -6.50 7.72
C GLU A 41 3.77 -6.79 7.13
N LEU A 42 3.94 -6.63 5.82
CA LEU A 42 5.21 -6.89 5.12
C LEU A 42 6.34 -5.97 5.61
N PHE A 43 6.01 -4.71 5.93
CA PHE A 43 6.95 -3.73 6.48
C PHE A 43 7.04 -3.74 8.01
N GLY A 44 6.31 -4.63 8.71
CA GLY A 44 6.31 -4.72 10.17
C GLY A 44 5.65 -3.54 10.88
N VAL A 45 4.77 -2.83 10.19
CA VAL A 45 4.06 -1.65 10.72
C VAL A 45 2.71 -2.09 11.34
N PRO A 46 2.33 -1.55 12.52
CA PRO A 46 1.01 -1.77 13.10
C PRO A 46 -0.14 -1.40 12.15
N ALA A 47 -1.21 -2.19 12.15
CA ALA A 47 -2.32 -2.03 11.21
C ALA A 47 -3.04 -0.67 11.34
N ASP A 48 -3.09 -0.10 12.54
CA ASP A 48 -3.70 1.19 12.89
C ASP A 48 -2.76 2.39 12.70
N GLN A 49 -1.47 2.16 12.51
CA GLN A 49 -0.51 3.23 12.30
C GLN A 49 -0.70 3.85 10.90
N ASN A 50 -0.79 5.18 10.87
CA ASN A 50 -0.74 5.92 9.61
C ASN A 50 0.71 6.04 9.16
N VAL A 51 0.98 5.76 7.88
CA VAL A 51 2.33 5.80 7.30
C VAL A 51 2.36 6.92 6.29
N THR A 52 3.21 7.92 6.52
CA THR A 52 3.46 8.98 5.54
C THR A 52 4.50 8.51 4.51
N TYR A 53 4.62 9.24 3.40
CA TYR A 53 5.69 8.98 2.45
C TYR A 53 7.09 9.12 3.08
N ALA A 54 7.28 10.09 3.99
CA ALA A 54 8.54 10.25 4.71
C ALA A 54 8.86 9.04 5.59
N ASP A 55 7.86 8.49 6.29
CA ASP A 55 8.03 7.28 7.10
C ASP A 55 8.42 6.08 6.23
N PHE A 56 7.81 5.95 5.04
CA PHE A 56 8.18 4.92 4.07
C PHE A 56 9.66 5.01 3.66
N VAL A 57 10.15 6.20 3.32
CA VAL A 57 11.55 6.40 2.93
C VAL A 57 12.51 5.98 4.05
N GLU A 58 12.13 6.17 5.31
CA GLU A 58 12.91 5.71 6.45
C GLU A 58 12.87 4.18 6.65
N LEU A 59 11.80 3.51 6.20
CA LEU A 59 11.70 2.05 6.23
C LEU A 59 12.50 1.37 5.11
N VAL A 60 12.85 2.10 4.04
CA VAL A 60 13.72 1.58 2.98
C VAL A 60 15.14 1.39 3.51
N HIS A 61 15.75 0.26 3.16
CA HIS A 61 17.11 -0.07 3.56
C HIS A 61 18.06 1.07 3.14
N PRO A 62 18.99 1.53 4.01
CA PRO A 62 19.82 2.70 3.73
C PRO A 62 20.57 2.64 2.40
N ASP A 63 21.05 1.45 2.02
CA ASP A 63 21.79 1.23 0.78
C ASP A 63 20.92 1.45 -0.48
N ASP A 64 19.60 1.32 -0.37
CA ASP A 64 18.65 1.45 -1.48
C ASP A 64 18.01 2.86 -1.57
N ARG A 65 18.18 3.69 -0.53
CA ARG A 65 17.58 5.04 -0.47
C ARG A 65 18.13 6.00 -1.53
N ALA A 66 19.38 5.83 -1.94
CA ALA A 66 20.01 6.70 -2.93
C ALA A 66 19.55 6.42 -4.37
N ALA A 67 18.89 5.28 -4.59
CA ALA A 67 18.41 4.83 -5.90
C ALA A 67 16.88 4.91 -6.05
N THR A 68 16.16 5.31 -5.00
CA THR A 68 14.69 5.44 -4.95
C THR A 68 14.30 6.92 -4.97
#